data_AF-A0A1E7KLY3-F1
#
_entry.id   AF-A0A1E7KLY3-F1
#
_cell.length_a   1.000
_cell.length_b   1.000
_cell.length_c   1.000
_cell.angle_alpha   90.00
_cell.angle_beta   90.00
_cell.angle_gamma   90.00
#
_symmetry.space_group_name_H-M   'P 1'
#
loop_
_entity.id
_entity.type
_entity.pdbx_description
1 polymer ?
#
loop_
_entity_poly.entity_id
_entity_poly.type
_entity_poly.pdbx_seq_one_letter_code
_entity_poly.pdbx_strand_id
1 'polypeptide(L)'
;MNDSQPAAVPAAALEAEQTYVDGLYARLDEERSQARAALAEVHARGADGGTRQAMTEREVLSSEYARRLAQLDAVEYGLCFGRLDTDHGDALYIGRIGLRGPDRDPLLVDWRAPAAAPFYTASPAAPAGVVRRRRLHSTGRRVTGVDDELLGGAAVFGGASAHGD
;
A
#
# COMPACT_ATOMS: atom_id res chain seq x y z
N MET A 1 23.44 11.79 -28.01
CA MET A 1 23.36 11.86 -26.55
C MET A 1 22.17 12.73 -26.20
N ASN A 2 21.02 12.12 -25.91
CA ASN A 2 19.82 12.86 -25.53
C ASN A 2 19.74 12.76 -24.00
N ASP A 3 20.32 13.75 -23.31
CA ASP A 3 20.11 13.96 -21.88
C ASP A 3 18.65 14.39 -21.69
N SER A 4 17.76 13.41 -21.53
CA SER A 4 16.43 13.64 -20.97
C SER A 4 16.63 13.93 -19.49
N GLN A 5 16.88 15.19 -19.17
CA GLN A 5 16.94 15.67 -17.80
C GLN A 5 15.58 15.39 -17.14
N PRO A 6 15.51 14.60 -16.05
CA PRO A 6 14.23 14.34 -15.40
C PRO A 6 13.68 15.69 -14.94
N ALA A 7 12.45 16.02 -15.35
CA ALA A 7 11.76 17.21 -14.90
C ALA A 7 11.81 17.22 -13.36
N ALA A 8 12.31 18.31 -12.77
CA ALA A 8 12.39 18.43 -11.32
C ALA A 8 10.99 18.19 -10.74
N VAL A 9 10.86 17.14 -9.92
CA VAL A 9 9.60 16.83 -9.27
C VAL A 9 9.19 18.05 -8.45
N PRO A 10 7.97 18.60 -8.63
CA PRO A 10 7.54 19.75 -7.84
C PRO A 10 7.52 19.38 -6.36
N ALA A 11 8.10 20.23 -5.50
CA ALA A 11 8.20 20.00 -4.05
C ALA A 11 6.86 19.63 -3.41
N ALA A 12 5.76 20.26 -3.86
CA ALA A 12 4.41 19.95 -3.42
C ALA A 12 3.98 18.48 -3.68
N ALA A 13 4.45 17.88 -4.79
CA ALA A 13 4.17 16.48 -5.06
C ALA A 13 4.93 15.56 -4.10
N LEU A 14 6.18 15.90 -3.74
CA LEU A 14 6.94 15.14 -2.74
C LEU A 14 6.30 15.26 -1.35
N GLU A 15 5.86 16.45 -0.96
CA GLU A 15 5.19 16.68 0.33
C GLU A 15 3.86 15.93 0.44
N ALA A 16 3.05 15.91 -0.62
CA ALA A 16 1.81 15.16 -0.65
C ALA A 16 2.07 13.65 -0.50
N GLU A 17 3.05 13.11 -1.23
CA GLU A 17 3.40 11.69 -1.12
C GLU A 17 4.05 11.36 0.23
N GLN A 18 4.87 12.25 0.78
CA GLN A 18 5.43 12.10 2.12
C GLN A 18 4.32 12.02 3.17
N THR A 19 3.34 12.94 3.11
CA THR A 19 2.20 12.98 4.04
C THR A 19 1.42 11.66 4.00
N TYR A 20 1.18 11.12 2.80
CA TYR A 20 0.50 9.85 2.66
C TYR A 20 1.32 8.69 3.22
N VAL A 21 2.61 8.61 2.87
CA VAL A 21 3.54 7.58 3.36
C VAL A 21 3.69 7.64 4.89
N ASP A 22 3.71 8.82 5.49
CA ASP A 22 3.72 8.99 6.95
C ASP A 22 2.46 8.39 7.58
N GLY A 23 1.29 8.61 6.98
CA GLY A 23 0.04 7.97 7.39
C GLY A 23 0.09 6.44 7.30
N LEU A 24 0.70 5.90 6.25
CA LEU A 24 0.90 4.44 6.11
C LEU A 24 1.80 3.89 7.22
N TYR A 25 2.89 4.58 7.54
CA TYR A 25 3.78 4.17 8.62
C TYR A 25 3.12 4.29 9.99
N ALA A 26 2.32 5.34 10.23
CA ALA A 26 1.54 5.46 11.45
C ALA A 26 0.56 4.29 11.61
N ARG A 27 -0.14 3.91 10.53
CA ARG A 27 -1.03 2.74 10.55
C ARG A 27 -0.28 1.42 10.75
N LEU A 28 0.90 1.27 10.14
CA LEU A 28 1.77 0.11 10.35
C LEU A 28 2.21 -0.01 11.82
N ASP A 29 2.62 1.10 12.42
CA ASP A 29 3.06 1.11 13.83
C ASP A 29 1.89 0.84 14.78
N GLU A 30 0.68 1.29 14.46
CA GLU A 30 -0.54 0.94 15.18
C GLU A 30 -0.83 -0.57 15.10
N GLU A 31 -0.80 -1.16 13.90
CA GLU A 31 -0.98 -2.60 13.71
C GLU A 31 0.07 -3.43 14.46
N ARG A 32 1.33 -2.97 14.49
CA ARG A 32 2.41 -3.59 15.27
C ARG A 32 2.12 -3.51 16.77
N SER A 33 1.67 -2.35 17.26
CA SER A 33 1.32 -2.16 18.66
C SER A 33 0.17 -3.09 19.07
N GLN A 34 -0.88 -3.18 18.26
CA GLN A 34 -2.02 -4.06 18.48
C GLN A 34 -1.60 -5.54 18.48
N ALA A 35 -0.78 -5.98 17.52
CA ALA A 35 -0.27 -7.35 17.46
C ALA A 35 0.61 -7.70 18.67
N ARG A 36 1.47 -6.77 19.12
CA ARG A 36 2.29 -6.95 20.34
C ARG A 36 1.43 -7.05 21.60
N ALA A 37 0.43 -6.19 21.73
CA ALA A 37 -0.48 -6.22 22.87
C ALA A 37 -1.29 -7.54 22.92
N ALA A 38 -1.82 -7.98 21.78
CA ALA A 38 -2.56 -9.24 21.69
C ALA A 38 -1.67 -10.46 22.03
N LEU A 39 -0.42 -10.47 21.55
CA LEU A 39 0.54 -11.52 21.91
C LEU A 39 0.84 -11.54 23.42
N ALA A 40 1.08 -10.38 24.02
CA ALA A 40 1.32 -10.24 25.45
C ALA A 40 0.11 -10.70 26.28
N GLU A 41 -1.10 -10.39 25.84
CA GLU A 41 -2.35 -10.83 26.49
C GLU A 41 -2.51 -12.35 26.44
N VAL A 42 -2.24 -12.98 25.29
CA VAL A 42 -2.26 -14.45 25.14
C VAL A 42 -1.24 -15.12 26.07
N HIS A 43 -0.05 -14.52 26.24
CA HIS A 43 0.96 -15.02 27.18
C HIS A 43 0.55 -14.84 28.64
N ALA A 44 -0.01 -13.68 29.00
CA ALA A 44 -0.44 -13.39 30.36
C ALA A 44 -1.57 -14.34 30.84
N ARG A 45 -2.57 -14.61 29.97
CA ARG A 45 -3.64 -15.59 30.25
C ARG A 45 -3.14 -17.02 30.43
N GLY A 46 -1.92 -17.31 29.97
CA GLY A 46 -1.30 -18.62 30.01
C GLY A 46 -0.59 -18.97 31.32
N ALA A 47 -0.50 -18.04 32.28
CA ALA A 47 0.23 -18.23 33.53
C ALA A 47 -0.47 -19.18 34.52
N ASP A 48 -1.81 -19.33 34.43
CA ASP A 48 -2.61 -19.97 35.48
C ASP A 48 -2.82 -21.48 35.32
N GLY A 49 -2.25 -22.10 34.28
CA GLY A 49 -2.51 -23.51 33.95
C GLY A 49 -3.92 -23.74 33.42
N GLY A 50 -4.10 -24.75 32.55
CA GLY A 50 -5.38 -24.99 31.88
C GLY A 50 -5.48 -26.40 31.29
N THR A 51 -6.62 -26.71 30.68
CA THR A 51 -6.80 -27.99 29.97
C THR A 51 -5.81 -28.08 28.81
N ARG A 52 -5.50 -29.31 28.35
CA ARG A 52 -4.65 -29.54 27.18
C ARG A 52 -5.16 -28.78 25.94
N GLN A 53 -6.48 -28.69 25.78
CA GLN A 53 -7.12 -27.93 24.70
C GLN A 53 -6.81 -26.43 24.81
N ALA A 54 -6.96 -25.84 25.99
CA ALA A 54 -6.65 -24.43 26.22
C ALA A 54 -5.16 -24.10 25.95
N MET A 55 -4.26 -25.03 26.29
CA MET A 55 -2.83 -24.87 25.97
C MET A 55 -2.56 -24.86 24.46
N THR A 56 -3.21 -25.76 23.71
CA THR A 56 -3.08 -25.83 22.24
C THR A 56 -3.67 -24.60 21.56
N GLU A 57 -4.89 -24.17 21.95
CA GLU A 57 -5.52 -22.95 21.42
C GLU A 57 -4.62 -21.72 21.66
N ARG A 58 -4.02 -21.61 22.85
CA ARG A 58 -3.06 -20.56 23.19
C ARG A 58 -1.83 -20.59 22.28
N GLU A 59 -1.24 -21.77 22.05
CA GLU A 59 -0.04 -21.90 21.23
C GLU A 59 -0.32 -21.53 19.77
N VAL A 60 -1.47 -21.94 19.23
CA VAL A 60 -1.93 -21.52 17.91
C VAL A 60 -2.06 -20.00 17.84
N LEU A 61 -2.79 -19.37 18.77
CA LEU A 61 -2.98 -17.92 18.80
C LEU A 61 -1.65 -17.17 18.94
N SER A 62 -0.76 -17.62 19.82
CA SER A 62 0.57 -17.03 20.01
C SER A 62 1.39 -17.11 18.72
N SER A 63 1.37 -18.27 18.04
CA SER A 63 2.07 -18.46 16.77
C SER A 63 1.53 -17.54 15.68
N GLU A 64 0.20 -17.40 15.58
CA GLU A 64 -0.44 -16.51 14.61
C GLU A 64 -0.07 -15.04 14.86
N TYR A 65 -0.17 -14.54 16.10
CA TYR A 65 0.21 -13.16 16.41
C TYR A 65 1.72 -12.90 16.22
N ALA A 66 2.57 -13.84 16.63
CA ALA A 66 4.01 -13.74 16.42
C ALA A 66 4.36 -13.70 14.91
N ARG A 67 3.71 -14.55 14.11
CA ARG A 67 3.88 -14.57 12.66
C ARG A 67 3.38 -13.28 12.00
N ARG A 68 2.26 -12.72 12.46
CA ARG A 68 1.74 -11.44 11.97
C ARG A 68 2.70 -10.29 12.32
N LEU A 69 3.19 -10.25 13.55
CA LEU A 69 4.16 -9.23 13.97
C LEU A 69 5.46 -9.32 13.16
N ALA A 70 5.99 -10.53 12.96
CA ALA A 70 7.19 -10.72 12.14
C ALA A 70 7.01 -10.23 10.69
N GLN A 71 5.83 -10.42 10.10
CA GLN A 71 5.50 -9.87 8.77
C GLN A 71 5.47 -8.34 8.77
N LEU A 72 4.90 -7.72 9.80
CA LEU A 72 4.84 -6.26 9.93
C LEU A 72 6.24 -5.66 10.16
N ASP A 73 7.06 -6.28 11.01
CA ASP A 73 8.41 -5.82 11.35
C ASP A 73 9.39 -6.00 10.16
N ALA A 74 9.16 -6.97 9.28
CA ALA A 74 9.97 -7.18 8.08
C ALA A 74 9.89 -6.00 7.07
N VAL A 75 8.89 -5.13 7.20
CA VAL A 75 8.63 -4.02 6.26
C VAL A 75 8.94 -2.67 6.90
N GLU A 76 10.18 -2.47 7.32
CA GLU A 76 10.63 -1.15 7.81
C GLU A 76 11.03 -0.22 6.65
N TYR A 77 11.58 -0.79 5.59
CA TYR A 77 12.09 -0.04 4.43
C TYR A 77 11.24 -0.27 3.19
N GLY A 78 10.91 0.82 2.48
CA GLY A 78 10.18 0.75 1.21
C GLY A 78 8.78 0.15 1.37
N LEU A 79 8.06 0.58 2.42
CA LEU A 79 6.67 0.14 2.67
C LEU A 79 5.80 0.37 1.44
N CYS A 80 5.86 1.57 0.89
CA CYS A 80 5.20 1.98 -0.34
C CYS A 80 6.25 2.33 -1.39
N PHE A 81 6.10 1.78 -2.59
CA PHE A 81 7.01 2.03 -3.71
C PHE A 81 6.29 2.51 -4.97
N GLY A 82 4.96 2.55 -4.95
CA GLY A 82 4.20 2.91 -6.13
C GLY A 82 2.79 3.40 -5.84
N ARG A 83 2.24 4.09 -6.82
CA ARG A 83 0.84 4.54 -6.87
C ARG A 83 0.32 4.39 -8.29
N LEU A 84 -0.92 3.95 -8.42
CA LEU A 84 -1.68 3.94 -9.67
C LEU A 84 -2.84 4.92 -9.52
N ASP A 85 -3.02 5.77 -10.51
CA ASP A 85 -4.25 6.56 -10.65
C ASP A 85 -5.09 5.93 -11.75
N THR A 86 -6.34 5.63 -11.42
CA THR A 86 -7.29 4.99 -12.34
C THR A 86 -8.10 6.02 -13.12
N ASP A 87 -8.72 5.58 -14.20
CA ASP A 87 -9.66 6.39 -15.00
C ASP A 87 -10.96 6.72 -14.25
N HIS A 88 -11.26 5.98 -13.18
CA HIS A 88 -12.37 6.25 -12.25
C HIS A 88 -12.06 7.35 -11.23
N GLY A 89 -10.82 7.86 -11.20
CA GLY A 89 -10.40 8.91 -10.26
C GLY A 89 -9.87 8.40 -8.92
N ASP A 90 -9.73 7.08 -8.77
CA ASP A 90 -9.19 6.47 -7.55
C ASP A 90 -7.65 6.40 -7.60
N ALA A 91 -7.02 6.49 -6.42
CA ALA A 91 -5.59 6.27 -6.25
C ALA A 91 -5.34 4.96 -5.48
N LEU A 92 -4.60 4.04 -6.08
CA LEU A 92 -4.18 2.79 -5.46
C LEU A 92 -2.70 2.84 -5.14
N TYR A 93 -2.37 2.86 -3.85
CA TYR A 93 -0.99 2.77 -3.39
C TYR A 93 -0.54 1.31 -3.33
N ILE A 94 0.66 1.02 -3.82
CA ILE A 94 1.23 -0.32 -3.93
C ILE A 94 2.45 -0.44 -3.03
N GLY A 95 2.47 -1.51 -2.24
CA GLY A 95 3.48 -1.72 -1.22
C GLY A 95 3.83 -3.18 -0.96
N ARG A 96 4.74 -3.39 -0.02
CA ARG A 96 5.25 -4.73 0.34
C ARG A 96 4.25 -5.58 1.09
N ILE A 97 3.30 -4.95 1.77
CA ILE A 97 2.20 -5.57 2.51
C ILE A 97 0.92 -4.81 2.26
N GLY A 98 -0.22 -5.47 2.48
CA GLY A 98 -1.52 -4.81 2.52
C GLY A 98 -1.77 -4.11 3.85
N LEU A 99 -2.19 -2.84 3.81
CA LEU A 99 -2.69 -2.09 4.96
C LEU A 99 -4.12 -1.64 4.71
N ARG A 100 -4.95 -1.73 5.74
CA ARG A 100 -6.35 -1.28 5.71
C ARG A 100 -6.60 -0.22 6.76
N GLY A 101 -7.45 0.73 6.41
CA GLY A 101 -7.97 1.73 7.31
C GLY A 101 -8.95 1.12 8.32
N PRO A 102 -9.43 1.93 9.29
CA PRO A 102 -10.38 1.50 10.30
C PRO A 102 -11.69 0.97 9.67
N ASP A 103 -12.16 1.59 8.59
CA ASP A 103 -13.37 1.20 7.86
C ASP A 103 -13.14 0.06 6.85
N ARG A 104 -11.98 -0.61 6.92
CA ARG A 104 -11.52 -1.70 6.02
C ARG A 104 -11.16 -1.26 4.60
N ASP A 105 -11.15 0.03 4.33
CA ASP A 105 -10.69 0.60 3.06
C ASP A 105 -9.20 0.27 2.82
N PRO A 106 -8.81 -0.07 1.59
CA PRO A 106 -7.42 -0.37 1.27
C PRO A 106 -6.60 0.93 1.26
N LEU A 107 -5.70 1.10 2.24
CA LEU A 107 -4.75 2.21 2.28
C LEU A 107 -3.47 1.89 1.48
N LEU A 108 -3.07 0.62 1.48
CA LEU A 108 -1.92 0.09 0.75
C LEU A 108 -2.26 -1.30 0.25
N VAL A 109 -2.04 -1.54 -1.04
CA VAL A 109 -2.27 -2.82 -1.69
C VAL A 109 -0.96 -3.61 -1.73
N ASP A 110 -1.02 -4.87 -1.30
CA ASP A 110 0.10 -5.79 -1.42
C ASP A 110 0.43 -6.03 -2.90
N TRP A 111 1.71 -5.91 -3.26
CA TRP A 111 2.20 -6.11 -4.62
C TRP A 111 1.86 -7.47 -5.23
N ARG A 112 1.59 -8.48 -4.40
CA ARG A 112 1.20 -9.83 -4.81
C ARG A 112 -0.30 -9.95 -5.11
N ALA A 113 -1.10 -8.97 -4.71
CA ALA A 113 -2.54 -9.00 -4.93
C ALA A 113 -2.86 -8.78 -6.42
N PRO A 114 -3.89 -9.43 -6.98
CA PRO A 114 -4.30 -9.21 -8.37
C PRO A 114 -4.57 -7.75 -8.73
N ALA A 115 -5.09 -6.96 -7.77
CA ALA A 115 -5.34 -5.54 -7.94
C ALA A 115 -4.05 -4.71 -8.18
N ALA A 116 -2.88 -5.20 -7.77
CA ALA A 116 -1.60 -4.55 -8.02
C ALA A 116 -0.99 -4.92 -9.39
N ALA A 117 -1.53 -5.92 -10.10
CA ALA A 117 -0.99 -6.38 -11.37
C ALA A 117 -0.77 -5.27 -12.41
N PRO A 118 -1.69 -4.29 -12.58
CA PRO A 118 -1.50 -3.20 -13.52
C PRO A 118 -0.23 -2.37 -13.26
N PHE A 119 0.29 -2.36 -12.03
CA PHE A 119 1.55 -1.69 -11.74
C PHE A 119 2.72 -2.24 -12.55
N TYR A 120 2.71 -3.54 -12.84
CA TYR A 120 3.76 -4.22 -13.60
C TYR A 120 3.41 -4.45 -15.06
N THR A 121 2.11 -4.62 -15.37
CA THR A 121 1.67 -5.06 -16.70
C THR A 121 1.09 -3.93 -17.56
N ALA A 122 0.57 -2.85 -16.95
CA ALA A 122 -0.03 -1.77 -17.71
C ALA A 122 1.02 -1.03 -18.54
N SER A 123 0.61 -0.68 -19.77
CA SER A 123 1.42 0.03 -20.76
C SER A 123 0.53 1.01 -21.52
N PRO A 124 1.10 2.00 -22.25
CA PRO A 124 0.28 2.91 -23.05
C PRO A 124 -0.60 2.23 -24.11
N ALA A 125 -0.19 1.06 -24.61
CA ALA A 125 -0.97 0.26 -25.57
C ALA A 125 -2.08 -0.57 -24.91
N ALA A 126 -1.96 -0.84 -23.60
CA ALA A 126 -2.93 -1.58 -22.80
C ALA A 126 -2.94 -1.00 -21.37
N PRO A 127 -3.65 0.12 -21.14
CA PRO A 127 -3.57 0.85 -19.88
C PRO A 127 -4.25 0.12 -18.71
N ALA A 128 -5.14 -0.85 -18.99
CA ALA A 128 -5.84 -1.66 -17.99
C ALA A 128 -6.53 -0.81 -16.90
N GLY A 129 -7.18 0.29 -17.30
CA GLY A 129 -7.87 1.22 -16.39
C GLY A 129 -6.95 2.18 -15.62
N VAL A 130 -5.64 2.17 -15.91
CA VAL A 130 -4.66 3.07 -15.29
C VAL A 130 -4.39 4.27 -16.19
N VAL A 131 -4.56 5.47 -15.65
CA VAL A 131 -4.21 6.74 -16.31
C VAL A 131 -2.75 7.08 -16.06
N ARG A 132 -2.29 6.91 -14.81
CA ARG A 132 -0.91 7.24 -14.42
C ARG A 132 -0.35 6.21 -13.46
N ARG A 133 0.91 5.84 -13.69
CA ARG A 133 1.73 5.05 -12.77
C ARG A 133 2.82 5.94 -12.19
N ARG A 134 2.82 6.09 -10.88
CA ARG A 134 3.85 6.80 -10.12
C ARG A 134 4.73 5.79 -9.38
N ARG A 135 6.05 5.87 -9.53
CA ARG A 135 7.02 5.15 -8.70
C ARG A 135 7.53 6.08 -7.61
N LEU A 136 7.64 5.58 -6.39
CA LEU A 136 8.13 6.35 -5.24
C LEU A 136 9.53 5.84 -4.87
N HIS A 137 10.47 6.76 -4.78
CA HIS A 137 11.80 6.52 -4.22
C HIS A 137 11.79 6.94 -2.76
N SER A 138 12.26 6.07 -1.89
CA SER A 138 12.33 6.35 -0.45
C SER A 138 13.64 5.87 0.15
N THR A 139 14.06 6.55 1.21
CA THR A 139 15.17 6.13 2.08
C THR A 139 14.64 6.14 3.51
N GLY A 140 14.56 4.96 4.13
CA GLY A 140 13.80 4.82 5.38
C GLY A 140 12.33 5.15 5.14
N ARG A 141 11.79 6.03 6.00
CA ARG A 141 10.42 6.53 5.92
C ARG A 141 10.28 7.82 5.08
N ARG A 142 11.38 8.33 4.51
CA ARG A 142 11.39 9.58 3.75
C ARG A 142 11.30 9.33 2.25
N VAL A 143 10.34 9.96 1.59
CA VAL A 143 10.22 10.02 0.13
C VAL A 143 11.28 10.98 -0.40
N THR A 144 12.13 10.49 -1.30
CA THR A 144 13.27 11.23 -1.87
C THR A 144 13.04 11.61 -3.33
N GLY A 145 12.10 10.96 -4.00
CA GLY A 145 11.79 11.22 -5.40
C GLY A 145 10.53 10.49 -5.84
N VAL A 146 9.98 10.89 -6.98
CA VAL A 146 8.91 10.17 -7.67
C VAL A 146 9.13 10.21 -9.17
N ASP A 147 8.75 9.14 -9.85
CA ASP A 147 8.74 9.07 -11.32
C ASP A 147 7.33 8.81 -11.81
N ASP A 148 6.80 9.72 -12.62
CA ASP A 148 5.47 9.60 -13.21
C ASP A 148 5.53 9.06 -14.64
N GLU A 149 4.67 8.10 -14.93
CA GLU A 149 4.49 7.50 -16.25
C GLU A 149 3.01 7.56 -16.62
N LEU A 150 2.67 8.29 -17.68
CA LEU A 150 1.30 8.36 -18.20
C LEU A 150 1.04 7.15 -19.09
N LEU A 151 -0.02 6.41 -18.77
CA LEU A 151 -0.42 5.19 -19.47
C LEU A 151 -1.75 5.39 -20.22
N GLY A 152 -2.64 6.22 -19.67
CA GLY A 152 -3.85 6.67 -20.36
C GLY A 152 -3.54 7.90 -21.20
N GLY A 153 -3.77 7.80 -22.51
CA GLY A 153 -3.79 8.96 -23.39
C GLY A 153 -5.00 9.85 -23.09
N ALA A 154 -4.81 11.16 -23.18
CA ALA A 154 -5.90 12.13 -23.23
C ALA A 154 -6.84 11.81 -24.42
N ALA A 155 -7.81 10.94 -24.21
CA ALA A 155 -8.84 10.61 -25.19
C ALA A 155 -10.21 11.04 -24.63
N VAL A 156 -10.57 12.27 -25.01
CA VAL A 156 -11.95 12.78 -25.19
C VAL A 156 -12.91 12.72 -24.00
N PHE A 157 -12.91 13.78 -23.18
CA PHE A 157 -14.18 14.32 -22.68
C PHE A 157 -14.92 15.01 -23.84
N GLY A 158 -15.34 14.22 -24.83
CA GLY A 158 -16.17 14.65 -25.95
C GLY A 158 -17.61 14.25 -25.69
N GLY A 159 -18.26 14.93 -24.74
CA GLY A 159 -19.70 14.84 -24.58
C GLY A 159 -20.38 15.44 -25.80
N ALA A 160 -20.79 14.59 -26.74
CA ALA A 160 -21.80 14.94 -27.73
C ALA A 160 -22.99 13.99 -27.53
N SER A 161 -23.93 14.46 -26.71
CA SER A 161 -25.32 14.02 -26.84
C SER A 161 -25.79 14.32 -28.27
N ALA A 162 -26.21 13.29 -29.00
CA ALA A 162 -27.08 13.45 -30.14
C ALA A 162 -28.17 12.38 -30.02
N HIS A 163 -29.30 12.80 -29.46
CA HIS A 163 -30.57 12.10 -29.50
C HIS A 163 -31.43 12.85 -30.54
N GLY A 164 -31.93 12.12 -31.53
CA GLY A 164 -32.71 12.61 -32.68
C GLY A 164 -32.28 11.80 -33.92
N ASP A 165 -33.13 11.04 -34.60
CA ASP A 165 -34.60 11.02 -34.74
C ASP A 165 -35.19 9.62 -34.46
#